data_AF-A0A8R1ID49-F1
#
_entry.id   AF-A0A8R1ID49-F1
#
_cell.length_a   1.000
_cell.length_b   1.000
_cell.length_c   1.000
_cell.angle_alpha   90.00
_cell.angle_beta   90.00
_cell.angle_gamma   90.00
#
_symmetry.space_group_name_H-M   'P 1'
#
loop_
_entity.id
_entity.type
_entity.pdbx_description
1 polymer ?
#
loop_
_entity_poly.entity_id
_entity_poly.type
_entity_poly.pdbx_seq_one_letter_code
_entity_poly.pdbx_strand_id
1 'polypeptide(L)'
;MKEALGMKIADSGLLAAIPHLVMGCIVLLGGQLADYLRSNKILSTTAVRKIFNCGGFGGEAAFMLIVAYTTSDTTAIMALIAAVGMSGFAISGFNVNHLDIAPRYAAILMGFSNGIGTLAGLTCPFVTEAFTAHSKHGWTRVFLLASLIHFTGVTFYAVYASGELQEWAEPKDEEEWSNKELVNKAGINGSGYGAAETTFTSLPAGVEASYQAPTQQASATNPFASAWDDHGQNSGVVENPHYQQW
;
A
#
# COMPACT_ATOMS: atom_id res chain seq x y z
N MET A 1 -10.30 -27.52 1.12
CA MET A 1 -11.31 -27.86 0.09
C MET A 1 -11.21 -29.30 -0.41
N LYS A 2 -10.02 -29.84 -0.73
CA LYS A 2 -9.86 -31.24 -1.20
C LYS A 2 -10.25 -32.29 -0.15
N GLU A 3 -9.92 -32.05 1.12
CA GLU A 3 -10.22 -32.98 2.23
C GLU A 3 -11.64 -32.88 2.80
N ALA A 4 -12.34 -31.77 2.57
CA ALA A 4 -13.66 -31.52 3.18
C ALA A 4 -14.84 -31.61 2.20
N LEU A 5 -14.64 -31.34 0.89
CA LEU A 5 -15.76 -31.14 -0.05
C LEU A 5 -15.78 -32.10 -1.27
N GLY A 6 -14.79 -32.98 -1.46
CA GLY A 6 -14.87 -34.07 -2.45
C GLY A 6 -15.10 -33.66 -3.93
N MET A 7 -14.83 -32.42 -4.33
CA MET A 7 -15.15 -31.90 -5.67
C MET A 7 -14.04 -32.13 -6.72
N LYS A 8 -14.45 -32.22 -7.99
CA LYS A 8 -13.56 -32.27 -9.16
C LYS A 8 -12.71 -30.99 -9.26
N ILE A 9 -11.48 -31.13 -9.75
CA ILE A 9 -10.44 -30.09 -9.76
C ILE A 9 -10.88 -28.83 -10.57
N ALA A 10 -11.69 -29.00 -11.61
CA ALA A 10 -12.19 -27.89 -12.44
C ALA A 10 -13.19 -26.99 -11.68
N ASP A 11 -14.14 -27.57 -10.95
CA ASP A 11 -15.14 -26.82 -10.17
C ASP A 11 -14.50 -26.09 -8.98
N SER A 12 -13.41 -26.64 -8.44
CA SER A 12 -12.66 -26.05 -7.34
C SER A 12 -11.91 -24.77 -7.77
N GLY A 13 -11.46 -24.70 -9.03
CA GLY A 13 -10.77 -23.52 -9.57
C GLY A 13 -11.71 -22.33 -9.74
N LEU A 14 -12.90 -22.56 -10.30
CA LEU A 14 -13.93 -21.51 -10.43
C LEU A 14 -14.40 -21.03 -9.05
N LEU A 15 -14.64 -21.96 -8.11
CA LEU A 15 -15.06 -21.60 -6.76
C LEU A 15 -13.99 -20.80 -6.00
N ALA A 16 -12.71 -21.09 -6.24
CA ALA A 16 -11.59 -20.36 -5.65
C ALA A 16 -11.40 -18.96 -6.27
N ALA A 17 -11.84 -18.73 -7.51
CA ALA A 17 -11.73 -17.43 -8.17
C ALA A 17 -12.80 -16.43 -7.71
N ILE A 18 -13.98 -16.91 -7.26
CA ILE A 18 -15.12 -16.06 -6.87
C ILE A 18 -14.76 -15.05 -5.76
N PRO A 19 -14.12 -15.43 -4.63
CA PRO A 19 -13.77 -14.48 -3.58
C PRO A 19 -12.88 -13.35 -4.08
N HIS A 20 -11.89 -13.67 -4.92
CA HIS A 20 -10.97 -12.67 -5.47
C HIS A 20 -11.65 -11.73 -6.46
N LEU A 21 -12.56 -12.25 -7.29
CA LEU A 21 -13.36 -11.44 -8.20
C LEU A 21 -14.27 -10.47 -7.43
N VAL A 22 -14.98 -10.97 -6.41
CA VAL A 22 -15.84 -10.17 -5.55
C VAL A 22 -15.04 -9.09 -4.83
N MET A 23 -13.88 -9.44 -4.28
CA MET A 23 -12.96 -8.47 -3.65
C MET A 23 -12.56 -7.38 -4.65
N GLY A 24 -12.14 -7.74 -5.86
CA GLY A 24 -11.76 -6.79 -6.90
C GLY A 24 -12.88 -5.79 -7.23
N CYS A 25 -14.11 -6.28 -7.42
CA CYS A 25 -15.27 -5.43 -7.65
C CYS A 25 -15.54 -4.50 -6.47
N ILE A 26 -15.48 -5.00 -5.24
CA ILE A 26 -15.73 -4.21 -4.03
C ILE A 26 -14.64 -3.16 -3.80
N VAL A 27 -13.38 -3.46 -4.05
CA VAL A 27 -12.29 -2.48 -3.94
C VAL A 27 -12.53 -1.30 -4.88
N LEU A 28 -12.93 -1.55 -6.12
CA LEU A 28 -13.23 -0.49 -7.09
C LEU A 28 -14.43 0.35 -6.65
N LEU A 29 -15.54 -0.29 -6.29
CA LEU A 29 -16.75 0.40 -5.84
C LEU A 29 -16.50 1.18 -4.53
N GLY A 30 -15.77 0.59 -3.60
CA GLY A 30 -15.41 1.19 -2.32
C GLY A 30 -14.49 2.40 -2.49
N GLY A 31 -13.53 2.34 -3.43
CA GLY A 31 -12.71 3.49 -3.79
C GLY A 31 -13.53 4.65 -4.36
N GLN A 32 -14.40 4.36 -5.34
CA GLN A 32 -15.28 5.38 -5.93
C GLN A 32 -16.23 5.99 -4.89
N LEU A 33 -16.78 5.17 -4.01
CA LEU A 33 -17.63 5.64 -2.92
C LEU A 33 -16.84 6.54 -1.94
N ALA A 34 -15.64 6.12 -1.53
CA ALA A 34 -14.80 6.92 -0.64
C ALA A 34 -14.43 8.28 -1.27
N ASP A 35 -14.11 8.30 -2.56
CA ASP A 35 -13.82 9.53 -3.30
C ASP A 35 -15.07 10.40 -3.48
N TYR A 36 -16.25 9.81 -3.69
CA TYR A 36 -17.52 10.54 -3.72
C TYR A 36 -17.85 11.21 -2.38
N LEU A 37 -17.69 10.50 -1.26
CA LEU A 37 -17.94 11.07 0.07
C LEU A 37 -16.97 12.22 0.40
N ARG A 38 -15.71 12.09 -0.06
CA ARG A 38 -14.67 13.12 0.15
C ARG A 38 -14.88 14.34 -0.76
N SER A 39 -15.14 14.13 -2.05
CA SER A 39 -15.32 15.21 -3.04
C SER A 39 -16.53 16.09 -2.75
N ASN A 40 -17.62 15.50 -2.24
CA ASN A 40 -18.81 16.25 -1.83
C ASN A 40 -18.69 16.88 -0.42
N LYS A 41 -17.52 16.79 0.23
CA LYS A 41 -17.24 17.32 1.58
C LYS A 41 -18.25 16.86 2.65
N ILE A 42 -18.83 15.67 2.49
CA ILE A 42 -19.82 15.12 3.42
C ILE A 42 -19.14 14.65 4.71
N LEU A 43 -17.92 14.11 4.59
CA LEU A 43 -17.11 13.60 5.70
C LEU A 43 -15.64 14.03 5.53
N SER A 44 -14.92 14.17 6.65
CA SER A 44 -13.47 14.40 6.63
C SER A 44 -12.72 13.18 6.09
N THR A 45 -11.50 13.40 5.59
CA THR A 45 -10.60 12.32 5.13
C THR A 45 -10.47 11.24 6.20
N THR A 46 -10.13 11.63 7.43
CA THR A 46 -9.99 10.73 8.58
C THR A 46 -11.27 9.94 8.86
N ALA A 47 -12.45 10.58 8.82
CA ALA A 47 -13.71 9.90 9.08
C ALA A 47 -14.03 8.86 7.99
N VAL A 48 -13.84 9.20 6.71
CA VAL A 48 -14.01 8.27 5.59
C VAL A 48 -13.05 7.09 5.76
N ARG A 49 -11.75 7.34 5.99
CA ARG A 49 -10.75 6.27 6.16
C ARG A 49 -11.08 5.37 7.35
N LYS A 50 -11.52 5.92 8.48
CA LYS A 50 -11.97 5.14 9.65
C LYS A 50 -13.19 4.29 9.34
N ILE A 51 -14.22 4.85 8.71
CA ILE A 51 -15.45 4.11 8.41
C ILE A 51 -15.17 2.96 7.44
N PHE A 52 -14.40 3.19 6.37
CA PHE A 52 -14.10 2.15 5.39
C PHE A 52 -13.21 1.04 5.96
N ASN A 53 -12.15 1.39 6.71
CA ASN A 53 -11.30 0.39 7.36
C ASN A 53 -12.01 -0.38 8.47
N CYS A 54 -12.70 0.33 9.38
CA CYS A 54 -13.39 -0.31 10.49
C CYS A 54 -14.61 -1.10 10.02
N GLY A 55 -15.34 -0.58 9.04
CA GLY A 55 -16.48 -1.28 8.43
C GLY A 55 -16.06 -2.51 7.64
N GLY A 56 -14.97 -2.41 6.86
CA GLY A 56 -14.42 -3.53 6.09
C GLY A 56 -13.89 -4.65 6.99
N PHE A 57 -12.88 -4.35 7.81
CA PHE A 57 -12.29 -5.36 8.70
C PHE A 57 -13.22 -5.78 9.83
N GLY A 58 -14.10 -4.90 10.32
CA GLY A 58 -15.11 -5.25 11.32
C GLY A 58 -16.19 -6.17 10.74
N GLY A 59 -16.61 -5.91 9.50
CA GLY A 59 -17.50 -6.79 8.74
C GLY A 59 -16.87 -8.15 8.49
N GLU A 60 -15.61 -8.18 8.03
CA GLU A 60 -14.83 -9.41 7.86
C GLU A 60 -14.76 -10.24 9.16
N ALA A 61 -14.47 -9.58 10.30
CA ALA A 61 -14.42 -10.24 11.60
C ALA A 61 -15.76 -10.85 12.01
N ALA A 62 -16.87 -10.16 11.74
CA ALA A 62 -18.22 -10.64 12.02
C ALA A 62 -18.57 -11.86 11.14
N PHE A 63 -18.24 -11.83 9.85
CA PHE A 63 -18.46 -12.97 8.96
C PHE A 63 -17.57 -14.17 9.32
N MET A 64 -16.33 -13.96 9.76
CA MET A 64 -15.50 -15.04 10.30
C MET A 64 -16.12 -15.69 11.55
N LEU A 65 -16.78 -14.92 12.41
CA LEU A 65 -17.51 -15.45 13.56
C LEU A 65 -18.67 -16.35 13.11
N ILE A 66 -19.40 -15.94 12.07
CA ILE A 66 -20.47 -16.76 11.48
C ILE A 66 -19.90 -18.07 10.95
N VAL A 67 -18.77 -18.03 10.23
CA VAL A 67 -18.09 -19.25 9.73
C VAL A 67 -17.68 -20.18 10.87
N ALA A 68 -17.23 -19.63 12.01
CA ALA A 68 -16.78 -20.43 13.15
C ALA A 68 -17.90 -21.28 13.78
N TYR A 69 -19.14 -20.77 13.78
CA TYR A 69 -20.30 -21.41 14.44
C TYR A 69 -21.27 -22.09 13.49
N THR A 70 -21.14 -21.89 12.19
CA THR A 70 -22.04 -22.49 11.22
C THR A 70 -21.75 -23.99 11.05
N THR A 71 -22.81 -24.78 10.90
CA THR A 71 -22.73 -26.23 10.63
C THR A 71 -23.04 -26.58 9.18
N SER A 72 -23.50 -25.62 8.37
CA SER A 72 -23.83 -25.78 6.96
C SER A 72 -22.69 -25.30 6.05
N ASP A 73 -22.22 -26.19 5.17
CA ASP A 73 -21.13 -25.90 4.23
C ASP A 73 -21.45 -24.72 3.30
N THR A 74 -22.70 -24.63 2.80
CA THR A 74 -23.13 -23.55 1.91
C THR A 74 -23.08 -22.20 2.61
N THR A 75 -23.55 -22.13 3.86
CA THR A 75 -23.50 -20.90 4.66
C THR A 75 -22.06 -20.51 4.96
N ALA A 76 -21.17 -21.47 5.23
CA ALA A 76 -19.75 -21.21 5.49
C ALA A 76 -19.06 -20.60 4.26
N ILE A 77 -19.30 -21.17 3.07
CA ILE A 77 -18.72 -20.68 1.81
C ILE A 77 -19.23 -19.27 1.49
N MET A 78 -20.54 -19.04 1.60
CA MET A 78 -21.13 -17.71 1.34
C MET A 78 -20.63 -16.66 2.34
N ALA A 79 -20.54 -17.00 3.63
CA ALA A 79 -20.01 -16.11 4.65
C ALA A 79 -18.51 -15.82 4.43
N LEU A 80 -17.72 -16.80 3.97
CA LEU A 80 -16.31 -16.59 3.65
C LEU A 80 -16.13 -15.68 2.43
N ILE A 81 -16.94 -15.85 1.38
CA ILE A 81 -16.95 -14.95 0.21
C ILE A 81 -17.33 -13.53 0.66
N ALA A 82 -18.34 -13.40 1.52
CA ALA A 82 -18.74 -12.11 2.07
C ALA A 82 -17.62 -11.48 2.93
N ALA A 83 -16.92 -12.27 3.75
CA ALA A 83 -15.80 -11.81 4.56
C ALA A 83 -14.67 -11.24 3.69
N VAL A 84 -14.25 -11.98 2.66
CA VAL A 84 -13.24 -11.55 1.69
C VAL A 84 -13.72 -10.35 0.85
N GLY A 85 -15.02 -10.27 0.57
CA GLY A 85 -15.61 -9.09 -0.06
C GLY A 85 -15.49 -7.85 0.83
N MET A 86 -15.83 -7.97 2.12
CA MET A 86 -15.76 -6.87 3.08
C MET A 86 -14.33 -6.36 3.30
N SER A 87 -13.32 -7.25 3.26
CA SER A 87 -11.92 -6.84 3.34
C SER A 87 -11.50 -5.92 2.18
N GLY A 88 -12.16 -6.03 1.02
CA GLY A 88 -12.00 -5.12 -0.11
C GLY A 88 -12.29 -3.65 0.24
N PHE A 89 -13.29 -3.38 1.10
CA PHE A 89 -13.57 -2.02 1.57
C PHE A 89 -12.46 -1.48 2.49
N ALA A 90 -11.76 -2.35 3.21
CA ALA A 90 -10.63 -1.93 4.03
C ALA A 90 -9.43 -1.56 3.15
N ILE A 91 -9.17 -2.33 2.09
CA ILE A 91 -8.09 -2.05 1.13
C ILE A 91 -8.22 -0.65 0.51
N SER A 92 -9.44 -0.20 0.19
CA SER A 92 -9.67 1.17 -0.31
C SER A 92 -9.50 2.26 0.76
N GLY A 93 -9.46 1.88 2.04
CA GLY A 93 -9.20 2.76 3.17
C GLY A 93 -7.71 2.91 3.48
N PHE A 94 -7.06 1.87 4.01
CA PHE A 94 -5.71 2.01 4.59
C PHE A 94 -4.61 2.24 3.55
N ASN A 95 -4.79 1.76 2.32
CA ASN A 95 -3.73 1.80 1.31
C ASN A 95 -3.41 3.25 0.92
N VAL A 96 -4.44 4.10 0.85
CA VAL A 96 -4.31 5.55 0.59
C VAL A 96 -3.95 6.35 1.84
N ASN A 97 -4.12 5.80 3.05
CA ASN A 97 -3.86 6.51 4.31
C ASN A 97 -2.38 6.93 4.47
N HIS A 98 -1.44 6.17 3.91
CA HIS A 98 -0.01 6.52 3.96
C HIS A 98 0.30 7.79 3.14
N LEU A 99 -0.39 7.95 2.01
CA LEU A 99 -0.30 9.16 1.19
C LEU A 99 -0.97 10.35 1.88
N ASP A 100 -2.08 10.11 2.58
CA ASP A 100 -2.80 11.14 3.33
C ASP A 100 -1.96 11.68 4.52
N ILE A 101 -1.18 10.82 5.17
CA ILE A 101 -0.34 11.16 6.35
C ILE A 101 1.00 11.81 5.97
N ALA A 102 1.71 11.25 4.98
CA ALA A 102 3.06 11.68 4.64
C ALA A 102 3.42 11.39 3.17
N PRO A 103 3.00 12.25 2.22
CA PRO A 103 3.21 12.02 0.78
C PRO A 103 4.67 11.76 0.39
N ARG A 104 5.63 12.49 0.99
CA ARG A 104 7.07 12.35 0.71
C ARG A 104 7.66 11.01 1.15
N TYR A 105 7.10 10.42 2.21
CA TYR A 105 7.60 9.20 2.84
C TYR A 105 6.67 8.00 2.66
N ALA A 106 5.58 8.17 1.91
CA ALA A 106 4.51 7.18 1.77
C ALA A 106 5.02 5.82 1.29
N ALA A 107 5.95 5.79 0.32
CA ALA A 107 6.51 4.55 -0.21
C ALA A 107 7.30 3.78 0.86
N ILE A 108 8.07 4.47 1.71
CA ILE A 108 8.84 3.86 2.79
C ILE A 108 7.90 3.31 3.86
N LEU A 109 6.91 4.10 4.27
CA LEU A 109 5.91 3.68 5.26
C LEU A 109 5.10 2.48 4.77
N MET A 110 4.66 2.51 3.51
CA MET A 110 3.93 1.42 2.87
C MET A 110 4.80 0.16 2.80
N GLY A 111 6.06 0.27 2.37
CA GLY A 111 6.99 -0.85 2.32
C GLY A 111 7.25 -1.47 3.69
N PHE A 112 7.48 -0.64 4.72
CA PHE A 112 7.70 -1.11 6.09
C PHE A 112 6.47 -1.81 6.66
N SER A 113 5.28 -1.22 6.50
CA SER A 113 4.01 -1.81 6.96
C SER A 113 3.73 -3.16 6.29
N ASN A 114 3.96 -3.26 4.97
CA ASN A 114 3.78 -4.49 4.21
C ASN A 114 4.83 -5.55 4.57
N GLY A 115 6.07 -5.15 4.88
CA GLY A 115 7.11 -6.04 5.39
C GLY A 115 6.68 -6.71 6.70
N ILE A 116 6.24 -5.92 7.68
CA ILE A 116 5.73 -6.46 8.96
C ILE A 116 4.50 -7.34 8.72
N GLY A 117 3.56 -6.91 7.88
CA GLY A 117 2.37 -7.67 7.53
C GLY A 117 2.70 -9.03 6.89
N THR A 118 3.69 -9.06 6.00
CA THR A 118 4.15 -10.29 5.34
C THR A 118 4.81 -11.23 6.35
N LEU A 119 5.67 -10.72 7.24
CA LEU A 119 6.27 -11.53 8.31
C LEU A 119 5.22 -12.14 9.24
N ALA A 120 4.20 -11.36 9.62
CA ALA A 120 3.06 -11.88 10.37
C ALA A 120 2.29 -12.95 9.57
N GLY A 121 2.07 -12.72 8.27
CA GLY A 121 1.42 -13.67 7.37
C GLY A 121 2.15 -15.01 7.26
N LEU A 122 3.48 -15.02 7.30
CA LEU A 122 4.28 -16.25 7.31
C LEU A 122 4.02 -17.13 8.54
N THR A 123 3.57 -16.55 9.66
CA THR A 123 3.24 -17.31 10.88
C THR A 123 1.89 -18.02 10.82
N CYS A 124 0.99 -17.58 9.93
CA CYS A 124 -0.39 -18.06 9.85
C CYS A 124 -0.51 -19.59 9.60
N PRO A 125 0.23 -20.20 8.66
CA PRO A 125 0.16 -21.64 8.42
C PRO A 125 0.57 -22.47 9.64
N PHE A 126 1.63 -22.07 10.34
CA PHE A 126 2.12 -22.78 11.53
C PHE A 126 1.09 -22.76 12.66
N VAL A 127 0.45 -21.61 12.89
CA VAL A 127 -0.61 -21.48 13.89
C VAL A 127 -1.84 -22.31 13.49
N THR A 128 -2.23 -22.26 12.22
CA THR A 128 -3.37 -23.03 11.70
C THR A 128 -3.14 -24.53 11.82
N GLU A 129 -1.95 -25.01 11.48
CA GLU A 129 -1.56 -26.41 11.61
C GLU A 129 -1.60 -26.87 13.08
N ALA A 130 -1.03 -26.08 14.00
CA ALA A 130 -1.03 -26.39 15.42
C ALA A 130 -2.45 -26.56 16.00
N PHE A 131 -3.43 -25.76 15.54
CA PHE A 131 -4.81 -25.87 15.99
C PHE A 131 -5.60 -26.99 15.30
N THR A 132 -5.27 -27.33 14.04
CA THR A 132 -6.03 -28.29 13.23
C THR A 132 -5.51 -29.73 13.34
N ALA A 133 -4.24 -29.95 13.69
CA ALA A 133 -3.61 -31.27 13.70
C ALA A 133 -4.23 -32.31 14.67
N HIS A 134 -4.83 -31.87 15.79
CA HIS A 134 -5.26 -32.77 16.87
C HIS A 134 -6.71 -32.57 17.34
N SER A 135 -7.51 -31.74 16.66
CA SER A 135 -8.85 -31.38 17.15
C SER A 135 -9.91 -31.33 16.04
N LYS A 136 -11.03 -32.03 16.25
CA LYS A 136 -12.23 -31.91 15.40
C LYS A 136 -12.81 -30.49 15.38
N HIS A 137 -12.51 -29.67 16.39
CA HIS A 137 -12.92 -28.26 16.47
C HIS A 137 -11.76 -27.29 16.16
N GLY A 138 -10.69 -27.77 15.54
CA GLY A 138 -9.50 -26.96 15.22
C GLY A 138 -9.84 -25.74 14.36
N TRP A 139 -10.63 -25.93 13.31
CA TRP A 139 -11.06 -24.85 12.41
C TRP A 139 -11.88 -23.77 13.10
N THR A 140 -12.81 -24.13 13.98
CA THR A 140 -13.56 -23.16 14.79
C THR A 140 -12.62 -22.27 15.62
N ARG A 141 -11.59 -22.86 16.25
CA ARG A 141 -10.60 -22.08 17.02
C ARG A 141 -9.79 -21.12 16.15
N VAL A 142 -9.41 -21.56 14.95
CA VAL A 142 -8.70 -20.71 13.97
C VAL A 142 -9.54 -19.51 13.57
N PHE A 143 -10.81 -19.72 13.21
CA PHE A 143 -11.70 -18.61 12.82
C PHE A 143 -12.03 -17.68 13.99
N LEU A 144 -12.18 -18.21 15.21
CA LEU A 144 -12.34 -17.38 16.41
C LEU A 144 -11.10 -16.53 16.71
N LEU A 145 -9.91 -17.11 16.60
CA LEU A 145 -8.66 -16.39 16.78
C LEU A 145 -8.49 -15.30 15.71
N ALA A 146 -8.78 -15.62 14.45
CA ALA A 146 -8.73 -14.66 13.36
C ALA A 146 -9.72 -13.51 13.58
N SER A 147 -10.97 -13.80 13.96
CA SER A 147 -11.97 -12.77 14.30
C SER A 147 -11.52 -11.87 15.46
N LEU A 148 -10.93 -12.46 16.51
CA LEU A 148 -10.38 -11.70 17.64
C LEU A 148 -9.25 -10.75 17.23
N ILE A 149 -8.33 -11.20 16.39
CA ILE A 149 -7.23 -10.38 15.86
C ILE A 149 -7.79 -9.21 15.03
N HIS A 150 -8.80 -9.46 14.18
CA HIS A 150 -9.42 -8.41 13.38
C HIS A 150 -10.17 -7.39 14.25
N PHE A 151 -10.94 -7.83 15.24
CA PHE A 151 -11.65 -6.91 16.14
C PHE A 151 -10.70 -6.06 16.98
N THR A 152 -9.62 -6.65 17.49
CA THR A 152 -8.61 -5.91 18.26
C THR A 152 -7.88 -4.90 17.38
N GLY A 153 -7.49 -5.29 16.16
CA GLY A 153 -6.88 -4.39 15.16
C GLY A 153 -7.80 -3.24 14.76
N VAL A 154 -9.07 -3.52 14.46
CA VAL A 154 -10.09 -2.50 14.14
C VAL A 154 -10.31 -1.55 15.30
N THR A 155 -10.42 -2.06 16.53
CA THR A 155 -10.62 -1.22 17.72
C THR A 155 -9.43 -0.28 17.91
N PHE A 156 -8.20 -0.80 17.77
CA PHE A 156 -6.99 0.01 17.83
C PHE A 156 -6.98 1.09 16.73
N TYR A 157 -7.28 0.70 15.49
CA TYR A 157 -7.33 1.63 14.36
C TYR A 157 -8.41 2.70 14.54
N ALA A 158 -9.60 2.33 15.02
CA ALA A 158 -10.70 3.26 15.24
C ALA A 158 -10.32 4.38 16.24
N VAL A 159 -9.61 4.02 17.31
CA VAL A 159 -9.17 4.96 18.35
C VAL A 159 -8.01 5.83 17.88
N TYR A 160 -6.95 5.23 17.34
CA TYR A 160 -5.66 5.91 17.14
C TYR A 160 -5.39 6.41 15.71
N ALA A 161 -6.12 5.96 14.69
CA ALA A 161 -5.83 6.37 13.32
C ALA A 161 -6.12 7.87 13.10
N SER A 162 -5.28 8.49 12.28
CA SER A 162 -5.49 9.82 11.70
C SER A 162 -5.28 9.76 10.18
N GLY A 163 -5.96 10.64 9.45
CA GLY A 163 -5.82 10.85 8.02
C GLY A 163 -5.49 12.30 7.69
N GLU A 164 -4.81 12.99 8.60
CA GLU A 164 -4.30 14.36 8.44
C GLU A 164 -2.78 14.37 8.23
N LEU A 165 -2.31 15.33 7.43
CA LEU A 165 -0.88 15.54 7.16
C LEU A 165 -0.14 15.76 8.47
N GLN A 166 0.95 15.03 8.67
CA GLN A 166 1.75 15.16 9.87
C GLN A 166 2.81 16.25 9.72
N GLU A 167 3.08 16.99 10.79
CA GLU A 167 4.01 18.15 10.82
C GLU A 167 5.41 17.80 10.31
N TRP A 168 5.91 16.59 10.61
CA TRP A 168 7.23 16.13 10.17
C TRP A 168 7.30 15.80 8.67
N ALA A 169 6.15 15.71 8.00
CA ALA A 169 6.05 15.49 6.56
C ALA A 169 5.86 16.79 5.76
N GLU A 170 5.68 17.94 6.44
CA GLU A 170 5.60 19.24 5.77
C GLU A 170 6.97 19.64 5.19
N PRO A 171 7.00 20.23 3.98
CA PRO A 171 8.24 20.77 3.43
C PRO A 171 8.73 21.91 4.31
N LYS A 172 10.01 21.85 4.71
CA LYS A 172 10.63 22.96 5.46
C LYS A 172 10.61 24.22 4.61
N ASP A 173 10.40 25.37 5.24
CA ASP A 173 10.28 26.68 4.56
C ASP A 173 11.42 26.97 3.57
N GLU A 174 12.63 26.50 3.90
CA GLU A 174 13.85 26.57 3.09
C GLU A 174 13.77 25.77 1.77
N GLU A 175 13.14 24.59 1.80
CA GLU A 175 12.90 23.78 0.59
C GLU A 175 11.73 24.33 -0.24
N GLU A 176 10.71 24.90 0.41
CA GLU A 176 9.58 25.55 -0.26
C GLU A 176 10.00 26.81 -1.02
N TRP A 177 10.81 27.67 -0.40
CA TRP A 177 11.36 28.87 -1.03
C TRP A 177 12.22 28.51 -2.23
N SER A 178 13.15 27.56 -2.07
CA SER A 178 14.01 27.08 -3.16
C SER A 178 13.19 26.55 -4.33
N ASN A 179 12.19 25.69 -4.06
CA ASN A 179 11.31 25.17 -5.12
C ASN A 179 10.51 26.28 -5.83
N LYS A 180 9.94 27.24 -5.09
CA LYS A 180 9.24 28.40 -5.69
C LYS A 180 10.18 29.25 -6.54
N GLU A 181 11.40 29.48 -6.08
CA GLU A 181 12.39 30.27 -6.82
C GLU A 181 12.85 29.55 -8.11
N LEU A 182 13.07 28.24 -8.03
CA LEU A 182 13.42 27.40 -9.18
C LEU A 182 12.28 27.30 -10.20
N VAL A 183 11.04 27.12 -9.76
CA VAL A 183 9.83 27.09 -10.62
C VAL A 183 9.63 28.44 -11.32
N ASN A 184 9.78 29.55 -10.59
CA ASN A 184 9.72 30.89 -11.15
C ASN A 184 10.85 31.14 -12.16
N LYS A 185 12.08 30.71 -11.86
CA LYS A 185 13.23 30.81 -12.78
C LYS A 185 13.08 29.91 -14.01
N ALA A 186 12.44 28.76 -13.89
CA ALA A 186 12.18 27.84 -14.99
C ALA A 186 10.97 28.25 -15.84
N GLY A 187 10.21 29.28 -15.44
CA GLY A 187 9.02 29.74 -16.16
C GLY A 187 7.88 28.70 -16.17
N ILE A 188 7.92 27.72 -15.27
CA ILE A 188 6.89 26.68 -15.16
C ILE A 188 5.75 27.26 -14.34
N ASN A 189 4.64 27.63 -14.98
CA ASN A 189 3.45 28.07 -14.25
C ASN A 189 2.91 26.89 -13.44
N GLY A 190 3.12 26.93 -12.11
CA GLY A 190 2.79 25.85 -11.19
C GLY A 190 1.30 25.53 -11.15
N SER A 191 0.89 24.48 -11.84
CA SER A 191 -0.26 23.68 -11.45
C SER A 191 0.20 22.69 -10.38
N GLY A 192 -0.42 22.76 -9.20
CA GLY A 192 -0.06 21.97 -8.03
C GLY A 192 -0.08 20.46 -8.25
N TYR A 193 0.42 19.73 -7.24
CA TYR A 193 0.48 18.27 -7.17
C TYR A 193 -0.75 17.59 -7.80
N GLY A 194 -0.57 17.02 -9.00
CA GLY A 194 -1.63 16.27 -9.70
C GLY A 194 -1.67 16.33 -11.23
N ALA A 195 -0.82 17.09 -11.92
CA ALA A 195 -0.84 17.13 -13.39
C ALA A 195 0.16 16.14 -14.01
N ALA A 196 -0.37 15.05 -14.57
CA ALA A 196 0.34 14.19 -15.49
C ALA A 196 0.58 14.94 -16.81
N GLU A 197 1.83 15.34 -17.06
CA GLU A 197 2.52 15.41 -18.36
C GLU A 197 3.84 16.17 -18.18
N THR A 198 4.88 15.47 -17.74
CA THR A 198 6.25 16.03 -17.79
C THR A 198 6.79 15.85 -19.21
N THR A 199 6.44 16.76 -20.11
CA THR A 199 7.26 16.95 -21.31
C THR A 199 8.56 17.59 -20.83
N PHE A 200 9.63 16.80 -20.74
CA PHE A 200 10.98 17.30 -20.49
C PHE A 200 11.38 18.23 -21.64
N THR A 201 11.12 19.52 -21.48
CA THR A 201 11.76 20.54 -22.30
C THR A 201 13.14 20.78 -21.69
N SER A 202 14.17 20.69 -22.53
CA SER A 202 15.56 20.91 -22.13
C SER A 202 15.70 22.27 -21.43
N LEU A 203 16.45 22.29 -20.33
CA LEU A 203 16.72 23.52 -19.58
C LEU A 203 17.24 24.62 -20.53
N PRO A 204 16.73 25.86 -20.42
CA PRO A 204 17.27 26.97 -21.20
C PRO A 204 18.74 27.22 -20.81
N ALA A 205 19.55 27.59 -21.81
CA ALA A 205 21.02 27.66 -21.79
C ALA A 205 21.66 28.71 -20.83
N GLY A 206 20.97 29.11 -19.77
CA GLY A 206 21.44 30.08 -18.77
C GLY A 206 21.42 29.60 -17.32
N VAL A 207 20.88 28.41 -17.02
CA VAL A 207 20.77 27.92 -15.63
C VAL A 207 22.08 27.31 -15.11
N GLU A 208 22.95 26.81 -16.00
CA GLU A 208 24.26 26.25 -15.61
C GLU A 208 25.20 27.28 -14.97
N ALA A 209 25.00 28.58 -15.22
CA ALA A 209 25.93 29.62 -14.79
C ALA A 209 25.74 30.12 -13.33
N SER A 210 24.72 29.66 -12.61
CA SER A 210 24.36 30.23 -11.29
C SER A 210 24.44 29.24 -10.12
N TYR A 211 24.78 27.98 -10.37
CA TYR A 211 24.96 27.00 -9.30
C TYR A 211 26.43 26.94 -8.87
N GLN A 212 26.77 27.63 -7.77
CA GLN A 212 28.02 27.36 -7.04
C GLN A 212 27.71 26.35 -5.94
N ALA A 213 28.25 25.13 -6.07
CA ALA A 213 28.17 24.13 -5.02
C ALA A 213 28.80 24.68 -3.72
N PRO A 214 28.17 24.47 -2.54
CA PRO A 214 28.76 24.89 -1.28
C PRO A 214 30.10 24.16 -1.07
N THR A 215 31.11 24.92 -0.68
CA THR A 215 32.43 24.39 -0.31
C THR A 215 32.28 23.41 0.85
N GLN A 216 32.57 22.14 0.59
CA GLN A 216 32.60 21.10 1.62
C GLN A 216 33.65 21.46 2.67
N GLN A 217 33.18 21.86 3.85
CA GLN A 217 34.00 21.90 5.05
C GLN A 217 34.17 20.45 5.53
N ALA A 218 35.39 19.94 5.40
CA ALA A 218 35.74 18.56 5.72
C ALA A 218 35.50 18.23 7.21
N SER A 219 34.65 17.25 7.50
CA SER A 219 34.84 16.25 8.57
C SER A 219 33.58 15.40 8.81
N ALA A 220 33.55 14.21 8.20
CA ALA A 220 32.98 12.96 8.72
C ALA A 220 32.94 11.95 7.58
N THR A 221 33.97 11.10 7.51
CA THR A 221 34.07 10.02 6.51
C THR A 221 32.97 8.98 6.75
N ASN A 222 32.00 8.91 5.83
CA ASN A 222 31.05 7.81 5.74
C ASN A 222 31.78 6.58 5.15
N PRO A 223 31.90 5.46 5.88
CA PRO A 223 32.72 4.31 5.46
C PRO A 223 32.12 3.44 4.33
N PHE A 224 31.04 3.89 3.68
CA PHE A 224 30.37 3.17 2.59
C PHE A 224 30.52 3.82 1.21
N ALA A 225 31.24 4.95 1.10
CA ALA A 225 31.37 5.68 -0.16
C ALA A 225 32.40 5.05 -1.14
N SER A 226 33.34 4.23 -0.66
CA SER A 226 34.50 3.81 -1.46
C SER A 226 34.28 2.57 -2.36
N ALA A 227 33.03 2.13 -2.57
CA ALA A 227 32.76 0.90 -3.32
C ALA A 227 32.20 1.10 -4.74
N TRP A 228 31.91 2.35 -5.15
CA TRP A 228 31.20 2.62 -6.41
C TRP A 228 31.99 3.45 -7.43
N ASP A 229 33.18 3.96 -7.10
CA ASP A 229 33.88 4.96 -7.93
C ASP A 229 35.04 4.42 -8.81
N ASP A 230 35.29 3.11 -8.87
CA ASP A 230 36.51 2.59 -9.52
C ASP A 230 36.35 2.07 -10.97
N HIS A 231 35.25 2.39 -11.68
CA HIS A 231 35.07 1.96 -13.08
C HIS A 231 34.62 3.06 -14.08
N GLY A 232 34.89 4.34 -13.79
CA GLY A 232 34.33 5.44 -14.58
C GLY A 232 35.27 6.29 -15.44
N GLN A 233 36.60 6.20 -15.33
CA GLN A 233 37.48 7.16 -16.00
C GLN A 233 38.73 6.52 -16.64
N ASN A 234 38.56 5.88 -17.80
CA ASN A 234 39.51 6.00 -18.91
C ASN A 234 39.03 5.18 -20.12
N SER A 235 38.45 5.85 -21.11
CA SER A 235 38.55 5.41 -22.50
C SER A 235 38.10 6.53 -23.42
N GLY A 236 39.09 7.11 -24.11
CA GLY A 236 38.86 8.00 -25.22
C GLY A 236 38.01 7.36 -26.32
N VAL A 237 37.37 8.23 -27.07
CA VAL A 237 36.60 7.93 -28.27
C VAL A 237 37.39 6.98 -29.19
N VAL A 238 36.87 5.78 -29.42
CA VAL A 238 37.20 4.95 -30.58
C VAL A 238 35.88 4.60 -31.25
N GLU A 239 35.57 5.29 -32.35
CA GLU A 239 34.50 4.91 -33.26
C GLU A 239 34.76 3.52 -33.83
N ASN A 240 33.80 2.60 -33.68
CA ASN A 240 33.84 1.28 -34.32
C ASN A 240 32.78 1.21 -35.44
N PRO A 241 33.17 1.10 -36.72
CA PRO A 241 32.30 1.33 -37.88
C PRO A 241 31.43 0.13 -38.32
N HIS A 242 31.02 -0.78 -37.43
CA HIS A 242 30.44 -2.07 -37.84
C HIS A 242 28.96 -2.35 -37.49
N TYR A 243 28.14 -1.33 -37.26
CA TYR A 243 26.68 -1.53 -37.10
C TYR A 243 25.85 -0.81 -38.17
N GLN A 244 26.14 -1.11 -39.44
CA GLN A 244 25.13 -1.05 -40.49
C GLN A 244 24.91 -2.44 -41.06
N GLN A 245 23.62 -2.76 -41.25
CA GLN A 245 23.04 -4.01 -41.77
C GLN A 245 22.84 -5.08 -40.68
N TRP A 246 21.63 -5.14 -40.10
CA TRP A 246 20.57 -6.14 -40.37
C TRP A 246 19.23 -5.56 -39.94
#